data_AF-A0A7S4KW82-F1
#
_entry.id   AF-A0A7S4KW82-F1
#
_cell.length_a   1.000
_cell.length_b   1.000
_cell.length_c   1.000
_cell.angle_alpha   90.00
_cell.angle_beta   90.00
_cell.angle_gamma   90.00
#
_symmetry.space_group_name_H-M   'P 1'
#
loop_
_entity.id
_entity.type
_entity.pdbx_description
1 polymer ?
#
loop_
_entity_poly.entity_id
_entity_poly.type
_entity_poly.pdbx_seq_one_letter_code
_entity_poly.pdbx_strand_id
1 'polypeptide(L)'
;AARGAGGSPCPRRRLGEEEGEKEQFFNEVEVDEEELRAESNFANFMEMAYEAIALSQDLFGDDAASEMLLLTFHPNSTFSSVPFDPADFALRSPFPTVHLLRGVDIRKAEESCERRNSTTEEIAMRNEARLRGMGYRELVEMLGDIYVRAKGVTA
;
A
#
# COMPACT_ATOMS: atom_id res chain seq x y z
N ALA A 1 -14.12 37.00 -57.46
CA ALA A 1 -13.99 36.29 -58.75
C ALA A 1 -12.54 36.39 -59.23
N ALA A 2 -11.78 35.29 -59.13
CA ALA A 2 -10.48 35.10 -59.77
C ALA A 2 -10.15 33.58 -59.79
N ARG A 3 -10.03 33.02 -61.01
CA ARG A 3 -9.09 31.98 -61.55
C ARG A 3 -8.68 30.80 -60.62
N GLY A 4 -8.65 29.52 -61.00
CA GLY A 4 -8.74 28.77 -62.26
C GLY A 4 -7.99 27.41 -62.12
N ALA A 5 -8.41 26.38 -62.87
CA ALA A 5 -7.77 25.06 -63.15
C ALA A 5 -7.40 24.15 -61.94
N GLY A 6 -7.63 22.84 -61.88
CA GLY A 6 -7.70 21.78 -62.89
C GLY A 6 -6.58 20.76 -62.59
N GLY A 7 -6.90 19.51 -62.19
CA GLY A 7 -5.87 18.47 -61.99
C GLY A 7 -6.33 17.19 -61.27
N SER A 8 -6.42 16.11 -62.04
CA SER A 8 -6.85 14.71 -61.79
C SER A 8 -6.33 13.96 -60.54
N PRO A 9 -6.98 12.83 -60.16
CA PRO A 9 -6.69 12.07 -58.94
C PRO A 9 -5.52 11.07 -59.12
N CYS A 10 -4.68 10.95 -58.09
CA CYS A 10 -3.58 9.98 -58.06
C CYS A 10 -4.01 8.71 -57.29
N PRO A 11 -3.86 7.48 -57.83
CA PRO A 11 -4.34 6.27 -57.19
C PRO A 11 -3.24 5.44 -56.48
N ARG A 12 -3.70 4.65 -55.50
CA ARG A 12 -3.14 3.41 -54.90
C ARG A 12 -1.89 3.51 -54.03
N ARG A 13 -2.04 3.01 -52.80
CA ARG A 13 -1.43 1.71 -52.40
C ARG A 13 -2.31 1.03 -51.36
N ARG A 14 -2.75 -0.19 -51.70
CA ARG A 14 -3.22 -1.20 -50.76
C ARG A 14 -1.98 -2.02 -50.45
N LEU A 15 -1.51 -1.99 -49.20
CA LEU A 15 -0.56 -2.97 -48.66
C LEU A 15 -1.36 -3.77 -47.64
N GLY A 16 -1.59 -5.04 -47.97
CA GLY A 16 -1.96 -6.05 -46.99
C GLY A 16 -0.71 -6.75 -46.48
N GLU A 17 -0.91 -7.51 -45.40
CA GLU A 17 -0.03 -8.52 -44.80
C GLU A 17 1.17 -7.92 -44.05
N GLU A 18 1.54 -8.33 -42.83
CA GLU A 18 1.05 -9.36 -41.91
C GLU A 18 1.78 -9.15 -40.57
N GLU A 19 1.22 -9.72 -39.50
CA GLU A 19 1.92 -10.17 -38.29
C GLU A 19 2.54 -9.16 -37.31
N GLY A 20 2.18 -9.35 -36.04
CA GLY A 20 2.80 -8.65 -34.92
C GLY A 20 2.00 -8.78 -33.64
N GLU A 21 1.80 -10.02 -33.19
CA GLU A 21 1.31 -10.34 -31.84
C GLU A 21 1.97 -9.50 -30.74
N LYS A 22 1.23 -9.39 -29.62
CA LYS A 22 1.61 -8.99 -28.26
C LYS A 22 1.19 -7.58 -27.85
N GLU A 23 -0.12 -7.36 -27.79
CA GLU A 23 -0.62 -6.73 -26.57
C GLU A 23 -0.88 -7.85 -25.57
N GLN A 24 0.09 -7.98 -24.66
CA GLN A 24 -0.04 -8.80 -23.48
C GLN A 24 -1.35 -8.43 -22.81
N PHE A 25 -2.28 -9.38 -22.78
CA PHE A 25 -3.38 -9.40 -21.83
C PHE A 25 -2.73 -9.18 -20.46
N PHE A 26 -2.83 -7.95 -19.96
CA PHE A 26 -2.77 -7.72 -18.54
C PHE A 26 -3.93 -8.54 -18.00
N ASN A 27 -3.65 -9.65 -17.31
CA ASN A 27 -4.62 -10.20 -16.39
C ASN A 27 -4.93 -9.04 -15.44
N GLU A 28 -6.08 -8.40 -15.60
CA GLU A 28 -6.67 -7.61 -14.55
C GLU A 28 -6.77 -8.58 -13.37
N VAL A 29 -5.88 -8.40 -12.41
CA VAL A 29 -6.01 -9.05 -11.11
C VAL A 29 -7.28 -8.43 -10.56
N GLU A 30 -8.42 -9.09 -10.76
CA GLU A 30 -9.66 -8.74 -10.06
C GLU A 30 -9.40 -9.01 -8.58
N VAL A 31 -8.90 -7.98 -7.90
CA VAL A 31 -8.77 -7.97 -6.45
C VAL A 31 -10.19 -7.87 -5.92
N ASP A 32 -10.73 -8.96 -5.41
CA ASP A 32 -11.99 -8.94 -4.69
C ASP A 32 -11.78 -8.17 -3.38
N GLU A 33 -12.05 -6.85 -3.43
CA GLU A 33 -11.98 -5.96 -2.27
C GLU A 33 -12.88 -6.44 -1.12
N GLU A 34 -13.97 -7.14 -1.43
CA GLU A 34 -14.92 -7.65 -0.45
C GLU A 34 -14.36 -8.89 0.23
N GLU A 35 -13.68 -9.78 -0.48
CA GLU A 35 -12.97 -10.94 0.08
C GLU A 35 -11.78 -10.51 0.97
N LEU A 36 -10.95 -9.56 0.52
CA LEU A 36 -9.86 -8.98 1.33
C LEU A 36 -10.40 -8.37 2.63
N ARG A 37 -11.59 -7.75 2.57
CA ARG A 37 -12.31 -7.20 3.73
C ARG A 37 -12.93 -8.29 4.61
N ALA A 38 -13.46 -9.36 4.03
CA ALA A 38 -14.23 -10.39 4.72
C ALA A 38 -13.35 -11.42 5.45
N GLU A 39 -12.18 -11.78 4.90
CA GLU A 39 -11.24 -12.70 5.56
C GLU A 39 -10.61 -12.10 6.83
N SER A 40 -10.69 -10.77 6.99
CA SER A 40 -10.01 -10.01 8.02
C SER A 40 -11.04 -9.35 8.96
N ASN A 41 -11.53 -10.11 9.96
CA ASN A 41 -12.43 -9.55 10.98
C ASN A 41 -11.67 -8.52 11.84
N PHE A 42 -11.71 -7.26 11.38
CA PHE A 42 -10.99 -6.13 11.95
C PHE A 42 -11.31 -5.93 13.43
N ALA A 43 -12.57 -6.03 13.83
CA ALA A 43 -12.98 -5.80 15.21
C ALA A 43 -12.33 -6.82 16.16
N ASN A 44 -12.42 -8.12 15.82
CA ASN A 44 -11.82 -9.18 16.63
C ASN A 44 -10.29 -9.08 16.65
N PHE A 45 -9.67 -8.73 15.52
CA PHE A 45 -8.23 -8.54 15.45
C PHE A 45 -7.77 -7.39 16.35
N MET A 46 -8.46 -6.25 16.30
CA MET A 46 -8.12 -5.09 17.13
C MET A 46 -8.37 -5.36 18.61
N GLU A 47 -9.46 -6.04 18.97
CA GLU A 47 -9.74 -6.47 20.36
C GLU A 47 -8.59 -7.32 20.91
N MET A 48 -8.22 -8.38 20.19
CA MET A 48 -7.10 -9.26 20.57
C MET A 48 -5.76 -8.51 20.63
N ALA A 49 -5.53 -7.55 19.73
CA ALA A 49 -4.30 -6.76 19.76
C ALA A 49 -4.25 -5.80 20.96
N TYR A 50 -5.37 -5.19 21.35
CA TYR A 50 -5.43 -4.34 22.55
C TYR A 50 -5.18 -5.15 23.83
N GLU A 51 -5.76 -6.35 23.92
CA GLU A 51 -5.47 -7.27 25.03
C GLU A 51 -3.99 -7.67 25.06
N ALA A 52 -3.40 -7.96 23.90
CA ALA A 52 -1.98 -8.31 23.80
C ALA A 52 -1.06 -7.16 24.20
N ILE A 53 -1.42 -5.91 23.87
CA ILE A 53 -0.68 -4.71 24.32
C ILE A 53 -0.70 -4.60 25.84
N ALA A 54 -1.88 -4.76 26.47
CA ALA A 54 -2.01 -4.70 27.92
C ALA A 54 -1.21 -5.81 28.60
N LEU A 55 -1.31 -7.04 28.09
CA LEU A 55 -0.55 -8.19 28.62
C LEU A 55 0.96 -7.99 28.47
N SER A 56 1.41 -7.39 27.37
CA SER A 56 2.82 -7.08 27.14
C SER A 56 3.38 -6.16 28.24
N GLN A 57 2.63 -5.11 28.58
CA GLN A 57 3.02 -4.18 29.65
C GLN A 57 3.11 -4.88 31.01
N ASP A 58 2.15 -5.76 31.32
CA ASP A 58 2.14 -6.51 32.58
C ASP A 58 3.31 -7.51 32.68
N LEU A 59 3.68 -8.16 31.57
CA LEU A 59 4.73 -9.19 31.54
C LEU A 59 6.15 -8.60 31.47
N PHE A 60 6.33 -7.55 30.67
CA PHE A 60 7.64 -7.03 30.32
C PHE A 60 7.96 -5.68 30.98
N GLY A 61 6.98 -5.03 31.61
CA GLY A 61 7.13 -3.71 32.20
C GLY A 61 7.22 -2.59 31.16
N ASP A 62 7.45 -1.37 31.65
CA ASP A 62 7.46 -0.12 30.87
C ASP A 62 8.84 0.54 30.77
N ASP A 63 9.88 -0.03 31.38
CA ASP A 63 11.24 0.43 31.12
C ASP A 63 11.70 -0.07 29.76
N ALA A 64 12.20 0.83 28.91
CA ALA A 64 12.56 0.44 27.55
C ALA A 64 13.79 -0.49 27.43
N ALA A 65 14.41 -0.95 28.54
CA ALA A 65 15.31 -2.11 28.50
C ALA A 65 14.55 -3.45 28.41
N SER A 66 13.32 -3.51 28.93
CA SER A 66 12.47 -4.70 28.95
C SER A 66 11.19 -4.56 28.13
N GLU A 67 10.74 -3.32 27.86
CA GLU A 67 9.51 -3.02 27.12
C GLU A 67 9.43 -3.74 25.77
N MET A 68 8.23 -4.25 25.48
CA MET A 68 7.84 -4.80 24.20
C MET A 68 6.64 -4.01 23.65
N LEU A 69 6.87 -3.31 22.55
CA LEU A 69 5.85 -2.55 21.84
C LEU A 69 5.22 -3.40 20.74
N LEU A 70 3.89 -3.39 20.71
CA LEU A 70 3.09 -4.10 19.71
C LEU A 70 2.52 -3.07 18.74
N LEU A 71 2.77 -3.27 17.45
CA LEU A 71 2.16 -2.49 16.38
C LEU A 71 1.25 -3.37 15.55
N THR A 72 0.07 -2.84 15.22
CA THR A 72 -0.95 -3.54 14.44
C THR A 72 -1.01 -3.02 13.02
N PHE A 73 -1.11 -3.94 12.07
CA PHE A 73 -1.37 -3.65 10.67
C PHE A 73 -2.53 -4.52 10.19
N HIS A 74 -3.45 -3.93 9.45
CA HIS A 74 -4.65 -4.62 8.99
C HIS A 74 -5.10 -4.06 7.64
N PRO A 75 -5.67 -4.86 6.72
CA PRO A 75 -6.16 -4.35 5.43
C PRO A 75 -7.11 -3.16 5.57
N ASN A 76 -7.95 -3.21 6.61
CA ASN A 76 -8.96 -2.21 6.95
C ASN A 76 -8.51 -1.15 7.97
N SER A 77 -7.21 -1.06 8.29
CA SER A 77 -6.73 0.00 9.19
C SER A 77 -7.03 1.38 8.62
N THR A 78 -7.61 2.22 9.46
CA THR A 78 -7.85 3.64 9.21
C THR A 78 -7.46 4.42 10.46
N PHE A 79 -6.68 5.48 10.32
CA PHE A 79 -6.34 6.37 11.43
C PHE A 79 -6.67 7.83 11.12
N SER A 80 -6.86 8.16 9.84
CA SER A 80 -7.33 9.47 9.41
C SER A 80 -8.85 9.61 9.59
N SER A 81 -9.31 10.82 9.90
CA SER A 81 -10.73 11.18 9.84
C SER A 81 -11.18 11.48 8.40
N VAL A 82 -10.24 11.52 7.45
CA VAL A 82 -10.51 11.75 6.03
C VAL A 82 -10.86 10.41 5.38
N PRO A 83 -12.05 10.27 4.76
CA PRO A 83 -12.41 9.06 4.03
C PRO A 83 -11.42 8.77 2.91
N PHE A 84 -10.98 7.51 2.82
CA PHE A 84 -10.06 7.04 1.78
C PHE A 84 -8.73 7.81 1.74
N ASP A 85 -8.21 8.24 2.90
CA ASP A 85 -6.89 8.89 2.97
C ASP A 85 -5.79 7.89 2.56
N PRO A 86 -5.01 8.16 1.50
CA PRO A 86 -3.87 7.32 1.14
C PRO A 86 -2.88 7.12 2.29
N ALA A 87 -2.78 8.08 3.23
CA ALA A 87 -1.93 7.94 4.40
C ALA A 87 -2.28 6.73 5.28
N ASP A 88 -3.54 6.27 5.28
CA ASP A 88 -3.97 5.09 6.04
C ASP A 88 -3.17 3.83 5.66
N PHE A 89 -2.64 3.76 4.42
CA PHE A 89 -1.81 2.65 3.97
C PHE A 89 -0.49 2.52 4.74
N ALA A 90 -0.08 3.52 5.54
CA ALA A 90 1.06 3.38 6.45
C ALA A 90 0.83 2.32 7.54
N LEU A 91 -0.44 2.01 7.86
CA LEU A 91 -0.84 1.00 8.85
C LEU A 91 -1.61 -0.17 8.21
N ARG A 92 -1.62 -0.28 6.87
CA ARG A 92 -2.24 -1.41 6.18
C ARG A 92 -1.22 -2.49 5.85
N SER A 93 -1.68 -3.73 5.96
CA SER A 93 -0.98 -4.94 5.56
C SER A 93 -1.97 -5.83 4.81
N PRO A 94 -1.55 -6.65 3.83
CA PRO A 94 -2.44 -7.59 3.12
C PRO A 94 -3.10 -8.61 4.06
N PHE A 95 -2.51 -8.87 5.22
CA PHE A 95 -3.08 -9.74 6.25
C PHE A 95 -3.05 -9.05 7.62
N PRO A 96 -3.98 -9.38 8.53
CA PRO A 96 -3.87 -8.96 9.93
C PRO A 96 -2.51 -9.36 10.51
N THR A 97 -1.71 -8.36 10.88
CA THR A 97 -0.30 -8.55 11.26
C THR A 97 0.00 -7.79 12.54
N VAL A 98 0.64 -8.46 13.49
CA VAL A 98 1.19 -7.84 14.70
C VAL A 98 2.71 -7.86 14.61
N HIS A 99 3.33 -6.69 14.72
CA HIS A 99 4.78 -6.57 14.86
C HIS A 99 5.15 -6.41 16.33
N LEU A 100 6.13 -7.20 16.77
CA LEU A 100 6.73 -7.09 18.10
C LEU A 100 8.05 -6.33 17.99
N LEU A 101 8.14 -5.20 18.69
CA LEU A 101 9.32 -4.34 18.69
C LEU A 101 9.89 -4.26 20.10
N ARG A 102 11.19 -4.50 20.23
CA ARG A 102 11.89 -4.34 21.50
C ARG A 102 12.15 -2.86 21.75
N GLY A 103 11.88 -2.38 22.95
CA GLY A 103 12.15 -0.99 23.34
C GLY A 103 13.61 -0.57 23.08
N VAL A 104 14.56 -1.48 23.33
CA VAL A 104 16.00 -1.22 23.07
C VAL A 104 16.34 -0.97 21.61
N ASP A 105 15.59 -1.54 20.66
CA ASP A 105 15.83 -1.32 19.23
C ASP A 105 15.16 -0.03 18.76
N ILE A 106 14.02 0.31 19.35
CA ILE A 106 13.33 1.58 19.10
C ILE A 106 14.20 2.74 19.56
N ARG A 107 14.73 2.70 20.79
CA ARG A 107 15.65 3.73 21.29
C ARG A 107 16.86 3.93 20.37
N LYS A 108 17.46 2.85 19.89
CA LYS A 108 18.58 2.92 18.92
C LYS A 108 18.16 3.56 17.59
N ALA A 109 16.94 3.29 17.12
CA ALA A 109 16.41 3.91 15.92
C ALA A 109 16.16 5.42 16.11
N GLU A 110 15.65 5.82 17.27
CA GLU A 110 15.45 7.23 17.67
C GLU A 110 16.79 7.97 17.76
N GLU A 111 17.77 7.42 18.49
CA GLU A 111 19.14 7.96 18.55
C GLU A 111 19.75 8.11 17.15
N SER A 112 19.46 7.17 16.23
CA SER A 112 19.90 7.28 14.85
C SER A 112 19.21 8.40 14.07
N CYS A 113 18.02 8.81 14.44
CA CYS A 113 17.34 9.97 13.87
C CYS A 113 17.94 11.26 14.44
N GLU A 114 18.15 11.32 15.75
CA GLU A 114 18.78 12.46 16.44
C GLU A 114 20.17 12.78 15.87
N ARG A 115 21.02 11.76 15.66
CA ARG A 115 22.35 11.94 15.03
C ARG A 115 22.28 12.53 13.62
N ARG A 116 21.14 12.41 12.94
CA ARG A 116 20.89 12.96 11.60
C ARG A 116 20.14 14.30 11.65
N ASN A 117 19.95 14.88 12.84
CA ASN A 117 19.12 16.07 13.07
C ASN A 117 17.71 15.91 12.47
N SER A 118 17.10 14.73 12.67
CA SER A 118 15.76 14.39 12.16
C SER A 118 14.98 13.68 13.27
N THR A 119 13.65 13.68 13.18
CA THR A 119 12.77 13.02 14.16
C THR A 119 12.02 11.85 13.54
N THR A 120 11.47 10.97 14.38
CA THR A 120 10.55 9.91 13.94
C THR A 120 9.26 10.49 13.35
N GLU A 121 8.79 11.63 13.85
CA GLU A 121 7.64 12.36 13.32
C GLU A 121 7.88 12.84 11.87
N GLU A 122 9.07 13.33 11.55
CA GLU A 122 9.42 13.68 10.16
C GLU A 122 9.36 12.48 9.22
N ILE A 123 9.70 11.28 9.71
CA ILE A 123 9.57 10.04 8.93
C ILE A 123 8.09 9.74 8.66
N ALA A 124 7.24 9.85 9.69
CA ALA A 124 5.80 9.67 9.54
C ALA A 124 5.23 10.66 8.51
N MET A 125 5.53 11.95 8.65
CA MET A 125 5.08 12.99 7.71
C MET A 125 5.54 12.74 6.27
N ARG A 126 6.78 12.27 6.08
CA ARG A 126 7.31 11.92 4.74
C ARG A 126 6.58 10.71 4.16
N ASN A 127 6.27 9.71 4.97
CA ASN A 127 5.52 8.54 4.53
C ASN A 127 4.10 8.93 4.12
N GLU A 128 3.40 9.73 4.93
CA GLU A 128 2.06 10.21 4.59
C GLU A 128 2.06 11.04 3.30
N ALA A 129 3.00 11.98 3.17
CA ALA A 129 3.11 12.81 1.97
C ALA A 129 3.38 11.96 0.72
N ARG A 130 4.25 10.93 0.85
CA ARG A 130 4.53 9.99 -0.24
C ARG A 130 3.28 9.19 -0.63
N LEU A 131 2.57 8.61 0.34
CA LEU A 131 1.38 7.82 0.09
C LEU A 131 0.26 8.67 -0.54
N ARG A 132 0.05 9.88 -0.02
CA ARG A 132 -0.88 10.86 -0.62
C ARG A 132 -0.49 11.26 -2.04
N GLY A 133 0.81 11.34 -2.33
CA GLY A 133 1.32 11.59 -3.68
C GLY A 133 1.08 10.45 -4.68
N MET A 134 0.99 9.20 -4.21
CA MET A 134 0.67 8.03 -5.05
C MET A 134 -0.85 7.94 -5.29
N GLY A 135 -1.64 8.26 -4.27
CA GLY A 135 -3.10 8.26 -4.36
C GLY A 135 -3.72 6.90 -4.05
N TYR A 136 -5.01 6.93 -3.69
CA TYR A 136 -5.70 5.80 -3.09
C TYR A 136 -5.79 4.59 -4.02
N ARG A 137 -6.17 4.79 -5.28
CA ARG A 137 -6.37 3.71 -6.26
C ARG A 137 -5.09 2.90 -6.48
N GLU A 138 -3.97 3.58 -6.72
CA GLU A 138 -2.67 2.92 -6.94
C GLU A 138 -2.27 2.07 -5.73
N LEU A 139 -2.50 2.59 -4.52
CA LEU A 139 -2.20 1.87 -3.27
C LEU A 139 -3.09 0.65 -3.05
N VAL A 140 -4.38 0.72 -3.41
CA VAL A 140 -5.29 -0.44 -3.38
C VAL A 140 -4.78 -1.53 -4.32
N GLU A 141 -4.47 -1.19 -5.57
CA GLU A 141 -3.96 -2.12 -6.57
C GLU A 141 -2.67 -2.80 -6.08
N MET A 142 -1.71 -2.02 -5.59
CA MET A 142 -0.46 -2.58 -5.04
C MET A 142 -0.68 -3.49 -3.83
N LEU A 143 -1.58 -3.12 -2.91
CA LEU A 143 -1.87 -3.95 -1.74
C LEU A 143 -2.52 -5.28 -2.16
N GLY A 144 -3.44 -5.23 -3.12
CA GLY A 144 -4.07 -6.40 -3.72
C GLY A 144 -3.06 -7.32 -4.42
N ASP A 145 -2.13 -6.76 -5.21
CA ASP A 145 -1.06 -7.51 -5.85
C ASP A 145 -0.14 -8.21 -4.83
N ILE A 146 0.12 -7.59 -3.69
CA ILE A 146 0.87 -8.22 -2.60
C ILE A 146 0.05 -9.37 -2.00
N TYR A 147 -1.24 -9.15 -1.73
CA TYR A 147 -2.14 -10.17 -1.18
C TYR A 147 -2.22 -11.42 -2.08
N VAL A 148 -2.48 -11.25 -3.37
CA VAL A 148 -2.59 -12.35 -4.35
C VAL A 148 -1.30 -13.16 -4.43
N ARG A 149 -0.15 -12.47 -4.53
CA ARG A 149 1.16 -13.13 -4.53
C ARG A 149 1.42 -13.90 -3.24
N ALA A 150 1.06 -13.34 -2.09
CA ALA A 150 1.28 -13.97 -0.81
C ALA A 150 0.36 -15.18 -0.55
N LYS A 151 -0.86 -15.18 -1.11
CA LYS A 151 -1.77 -16.34 -1.13
C LYS A 151 -1.30 -17.48 -2.04
N GLY A 152 -0.29 -17.23 -2.89
CA GLY A 152 0.18 -18.22 -3.87
C GLY A 152 -0.81 -18.46 -5.00
N VAL A 153 -1.79 -17.57 -5.17
CA VAL A 153 -2.68 -17.57 -6.34
C VAL A 153 -1.87 -16.93 -7.46
N THR A 154 -1.19 -17.74 -8.26
CA THR A 154 -0.58 -17.25 -9.50
C THR A 154 -1.71 -16.82 -10.44
N ALA A 155 -1.68 -15.56 -10.86
CA ALA A 155 -2.51 -15.04 -11.95
C ALA A 155 -2.31 -15.81 -13.26
#